data_AF-A0A0V0X7X1-F1
#
_entry.id   AF-A0A0V0X7X1-F1
#
_cell.length_a   1.000
_cell.length_b   1.000
_cell.length_c   1.000
_cell.angle_alpha   90.00
_cell.angle_beta   90.00
_cell.angle_gamma   90.00
#
_symmetry.space_group_name_H-M   'P 1'
#
loop_
_entity.id
_entity.type
_entity.pdbx_description
1 polymer ?
#
loop_
_entity_poly.entity_id
_entity_poly.type
_entity_poly.pdbx_seq_one_letter_code
_entity_poly.pdbx_strand_id
1 'polypeptide(L)'
;MQRFVLTTFHDNCTIAAQDCSFDPSLCHRDAECLFEHERSMHICQCRPGFLGDGYYSCQLQSSESCVVQNLCDPQARCVPNERGTDFHCVCNAGYEGDGFTCNRITDCSRDTNICDENAVCVSENLRHVCRCKPGYHGSGFICSSDSRVRGRALVFSQGMSLVQRGLLPDDYGKQLIVVPFQIAVGVDYDCQDDKIYWTDVSGHSVHSSNLDGSNVTTLFDTDIVSPEGIVIDSLNRNLYYTDSIRDEIVVSSLRGNHRVAIIKDGLVNPRALALDPIDRKLYYSDWHREKPVVGRLNLDGTARELFVTSNIALPNGLVVLNRRRELCWADAGTQRLECIGLNGGGRHVIFAPLGYPFGLTAHNEETFYWTDWEDKRIHSVNIYGQDHHSMEAAVGASGKLYGIVAIPTQCFPGESPCMFNNGGCRYVCTPDHRGARRCLCPNDVSEVECNEVFR
;
A
#
# COMPACT_ATOMS: atom_id res chain seq x y z
N MET A 1 -57.92 -50.37 -43.30
CA MET A 1 -57.71 -51.83 -43.14
C MET A 1 -56.64 -52.00 -42.06
N GLN A 2 -57.00 -52.07 -40.77
CA GLN A 2 -57.34 -53.28 -40.01
C GLN A 2 -56.27 -54.39 -40.07
N ARG A 3 -55.57 -54.62 -38.95
CA ARG A 3 -55.51 -55.88 -38.15
C ARG A 3 -54.33 -55.77 -37.15
N PHE A 4 -54.51 -55.77 -35.82
CA PHE A 4 -54.88 -56.89 -34.90
C PHE A 4 -54.03 -58.15 -35.14
N VAL A 5 -53.48 -58.89 -34.18
CA VAL A 5 -53.31 -58.86 -32.72
C VAL A 5 -52.53 -60.16 -32.38
N LEU A 6 -51.71 -60.13 -31.31
CA LEU A 6 -51.26 -61.22 -30.39
C LEU A 6 -51.02 -62.65 -30.91
N THR A 7 -49.92 -63.30 -30.47
CA THR A 7 -49.88 -64.38 -29.44
C THR A 7 -48.50 -65.11 -29.44
N THR A 8 -47.73 -65.08 -28.32
CA THR A 8 -47.48 -66.14 -27.30
C THR A 8 -46.31 -67.09 -27.64
N PHE A 9 -45.42 -67.59 -26.76
CA PHE A 9 -44.96 -67.35 -25.38
C PHE A 9 -43.87 -68.44 -25.10
N HIS A 10 -43.07 -68.25 -24.03
CA HIS A 10 -42.12 -69.19 -23.37
C HIS A 10 -40.75 -69.37 -24.04
N ASP A 11 -39.60 -69.36 -23.38
CA ASP A 11 -39.22 -69.12 -21.98
C ASP A 11 -37.73 -68.79 -21.99
N ASN A 12 -37.31 -67.75 -21.25
CA ASN A 12 -36.10 -67.89 -20.45
C ASN A 12 -36.09 -66.85 -19.34
N CYS A 13 -36.33 -67.36 -18.13
CA CYS A 13 -36.28 -66.62 -16.89
C CYS A 13 -34.80 -66.29 -16.60
N THR A 14 -34.39 -65.04 -16.80
CA THR A 14 -33.22 -64.47 -16.14
C THR A 14 -33.72 -63.35 -15.25
N ILE A 15 -33.77 -63.64 -13.95
CA ILE A 15 -34.02 -62.67 -12.89
C ILE A 15 -32.93 -61.59 -13.02
N ALA A 16 -33.31 -60.40 -13.51
CA ALA A 16 -32.45 -59.24 -13.44
C ALA A 16 -32.28 -58.87 -11.96
N ALA A 17 -31.03 -58.74 -11.51
CA ALA A 17 -30.72 -58.27 -10.17
C ALA A 17 -31.44 -56.94 -9.91
N GLN A 18 -32.26 -56.90 -8.86
CA GLN A 18 -33.04 -55.72 -8.47
C GLN A 18 -32.11 -54.61 -7.95
N ASP A 19 -32.33 -53.39 -8.45
CA ASP A 19 -31.66 -52.14 -8.06
C ASP A 19 -32.15 -51.65 -6.68
N CYS A 20 -31.37 -50.79 -6.00
CA CYS A 20 -31.63 -50.21 -4.66
C CYS A 20 -32.95 -49.39 -4.59
N SER A 21 -33.69 -49.29 -5.69
CA SER A 21 -34.92 -48.53 -5.87
C SER A 21 -36.21 -49.36 -5.66
N PHE A 22 -36.12 -50.68 -5.43
CA PHE A 22 -37.29 -51.56 -5.27
C PHE A 22 -37.68 -51.90 -3.82
N ASP A 23 -36.74 -51.85 -2.86
CA ASP A 23 -37.04 -52.05 -1.43
C ASP A 23 -36.09 -51.22 -0.53
N PRO A 24 -36.57 -50.10 0.06
CA PRO A 24 -35.77 -49.24 0.94
C PRO A 24 -35.42 -49.86 2.30
N SER A 25 -35.95 -51.06 2.63
CA SER A 25 -35.79 -51.68 3.95
C SER A 25 -34.64 -52.69 4.05
N LEU A 26 -33.85 -52.86 2.97
CA LEU A 26 -32.74 -53.81 2.89
C LEU A 26 -31.50 -53.44 3.71
N CYS A 27 -31.27 -52.14 3.94
CA CYS A 27 -30.13 -51.64 4.72
C CYS A 27 -30.59 -51.09 6.06
N HIS A 28 -29.68 -51.05 7.04
CA HIS A 28 -29.94 -50.38 8.31
C HIS A 28 -30.35 -48.92 8.07
N ARG A 29 -31.25 -48.35 8.87
CA ARG A 29 -31.81 -47.00 8.62
C ARG A 29 -30.76 -45.88 8.51
N ASP A 30 -29.62 -46.10 9.15
CA ASP A 30 -28.47 -45.18 9.19
C ASP A 30 -27.36 -45.59 8.18
N ALA A 31 -27.71 -46.41 7.18
CA ALA A 31 -26.85 -46.82 6.06
C ALA A 31 -27.38 -46.32 4.70
N GLU A 32 -26.52 -46.36 3.70
CA GLU A 32 -26.80 -46.07 2.29
C GLU A 32 -26.60 -47.36 1.47
N CYS A 33 -27.53 -47.62 0.54
CA CYS A 33 -27.47 -48.76 -0.39
C CYS A 33 -26.67 -48.38 -1.63
N LEU A 34 -25.64 -49.15 -1.95
CA LEU A 34 -24.82 -49.00 -3.14
C LEU A 34 -24.95 -50.27 -4.00
N PHE A 35 -25.23 -50.12 -5.30
CA PHE A 35 -25.33 -51.26 -6.20
C PHE A 35 -24.00 -51.50 -6.91
N GLU A 36 -23.41 -52.69 -6.75
CA GLU A 36 -22.15 -53.06 -7.40
C GLU A 36 -22.43 -53.77 -8.74
N HIS A 37 -22.33 -53.01 -9.83
CA HIS A 37 -22.69 -53.46 -11.18
C HIS A 37 -21.84 -54.65 -11.68
N GLU A 38 -20.58 -54.76 -11.27
CA GLU A 38 -19.68 -55.85 -11.71
C GLU A 38 -20.07 -57.21 -11.14
N ARG A 39 -20.64 -57.23 -9.93
CA ARG A 39 -21.05 -58.45 -9.23
C ARG A 39 -22.57 -58.64 -9.19
N SER A 40 -23.33 -57.69 -9.73
CA SER A 40 -24.79 -57.67 -9.71
C SER A 40 -25.38 -57.87 -8.31
N MET A 41 -24.77 -57.23 -7.29
CA MET A 41 -25.19 -57.33 -5.89
C MET A 41 -25.31 -55.95 -5.23
N HIS A 42 -26.19 -55.83 -4.23
CA HIS A 42 -26.32 -54.63 -3.41
C HIS A 42 -25.42 -54.72 -2.17
N ILE A 43 -24.81 -53.60 -1.79
CA ILE A 43 -23.96 -53.47 -0.62
C ILE A 43 -24.46 -52.31 0.23
N CYS A 44 -24.66 -52.54 1.53
CA CYS A 44 -25.06 -51.50 2.48
C CYS A 44 -23.82 -50.93 3.19
N GLN A 45 -23.67 -49.61 3.20
CA GLN A 45 -22.58 -48.91 3.89
C GLN A 45 -23.13 -47.90 4.88
N CYS A 46 -22.66 -47.92 6.14
CA CYS A 46 -23.08 -46.94 7.13
C CYS A 46 -22.77 -45.50 6.69
N ARG A 47 -23.69 -44.56 6.96
CA ARG A 47 -23.50 -43.14 6.66
C ARG A 47 -22.35 -42.56 7.48
N PRO A 48 -21.72 -41.45 7.02
CA PRO A 48 -20.63 -40.80 7.76
C PRO A 48 -21.01 -40.52 9.21
N GLY A 49 -20.16 -40.94 10.16
CA GLY A 49 -20.38 -40.82 11.61
C GLY A 49 -20.97 -42.06 12.29
N PHE A 50 -21.30 -43.11 11.53
CA PHE A 50 -21.76 -44.40 12.04
C PHE A 50 -20.82 -45.53 11.62
N LEU A 51 -20.60 -46.50 12.52
CA LEU A 51 -19.82 -47.70 12.26
C LEU A 51 -20.67 -48.96 12.44
N GLY A 52 -20.40 -49.96 11.60
CA GLY A 52 -21.03 -51.27 11.66
C GLY A 52 -21.08 -51.95 10.29
N ASP A 53 -21.93 -52.96 10.15
CA ASP A 53 -21.99 -53.81 8.96
C ASP A 53 -22.84 -53.23 7.83
N GLY A 54 -23.58 -52.14 8.07
CA GLY A 54 -24.45 -51.51 7.08
C GLY A 54 -25.81 -52.19 6.90
N TYR A 55 -25.95 -53.47 7.25
CA TYR A 55 -27.17 -54.25 7.05
C TYR A 55 -28.06 -54.27 8.30
N TYR A 56 -27.47 -54.59 9.46
CA TYR A 56 -28.21 -54.77 10.71
C TYR A 56 -27.73 -53.85 11.82
N SER A 57 -26.52 -53.32 11.70
CA SER A 57 -25.90 -52.46 12.69
C SER A 57 -25.19 -51.29 12.03
N CYS A 58 -25.67 -50.08 12.29
CA CYS A 58 -24.88 -48.86 12.21
C CYS A 58 -25.09 -48.10 13.51
N GLN A 59 -24.06 -48.05 14.35
CA GLN A 59 -24.09 -47.34 15.62
C GLN A 59 -23.31 -46.04 15.50
N LEU A 60 -23.81 -44.97 16.14
CA LEU A 60 -23.09 -43.70 16.25
C LEU A 60 -21.71 -43.97 16.84
N GLN A 61 -20.66 -43.53 16.15
CA GLN A 61 -19.31 -43.62 16.66
C GLN A 61 -19.13 -42.57 17.77
N SER A 62 -19.51 -42.92 19.00
CA SER A 62 -19.26 -42.11 20.19
C SER A 62 -17.81 -42.25 20.61
N SER A 63 -16.96 -41.29 20.22
CA SER A 63 -15.70 -41.06 20.94
C SER A 63 -15.96 -40.05 22.07
N GLU A 64 -16.17 -40.60 23.26
CA GLU A 64 -16.43 -39.89 24.52
C GLU A 64 -15.14 -39.30 25.11
N SER A 65 -14.68 -38.13 24.66
CA SER A 65 -13.61 -37.44 25.41
C SER A 65 -13.73 -35.92 25.50
N CYS A 66 -14.37 -35.23 24.55
CA CYS A 66 -14.55 -33.76 24.63
C CYS A 66 -16.02 -33.31 24.79
N VAL A 67 -16.93 -34.22 25.14
CA VAL A 67 -18.39 -33.95 25.20
C VAL A 67 -18.90 -33.77 26.65
N VAL A 68 -18.07 -34.03 27.66
CA VAL A 68 -18.42 -33.82 29.07
C VAL A 68 -18.00 -32.41 29.50
N GLN A 69 -18.95 -31.64 30.02
CA GLN A 69 -18.80 -30.22 30.36
C GLN A 69 -17.59 -29.93 31.27
N ASN A 70 -16.81 -28.90 30.89
CA ASN A 70 -15.92 -28.10 31.75
C ASN A 70 -14.79 -28.82 32.50
N LEU A 71 -13.88 -29.49 31.78
CA LEU A 71 -12.60 -29.93 32.35
C LEU A 71 -11.41 -29.02 31.96
N CYS A 72 -11.48 -28.27 30.86
CA CYS A 72 -10.44 -27.32 30.44
C CYS A 72 -10.70 -25.90 30.96
N ASP A 73 -9.66 -25.06 31.00
CA ASP A 73 -9.78 -23.62 31.29
C ASP A 73 -10.79 -22.96 30.31
N PRO A 74 -11.59 -21.96 30.72
CA PRO A 74 -12.48 -21.23 29.81
C PRO A 74 -11.79 -20.62 28.57
N GLN A 75 -10.47 -20.41 28.64
CA GLN A 75 -9.63 -19.94 27.53
C GLN A 75 -8.83 -21.08 26.87
N ALA A 76 -9.28 -22.34 26.96
CA ALA A 76 -8.69 -23.49 26.28
C ALA A 76 -9.72 -24.29 25.47
N ARG A 77 -9.22 -25.02 24.46
CA ARG A 77 -9.99 -25.99 23.67
C ARG A 77 -9.57 -27.43 24.02
N CYS A 78 -10.54 -28.33 24.11
CA CYS A 78 -10.30 -29.76 24.29
C CYS A 78 -9.90 -30.41 22.96
N VAL A 79 -8.78 -31.13 22.94
CA VAL A 79 -8.29 -31.86 21.78
C VAL A 79 -8.19 -33.36 22.14
N PRO A 80 -8.90 -34.25 21.42
CA PRO A 80 -8.81 -35.69 21.65
C PRO A 80 -7.48 -36.25 21.11
N ASN A 81 -6.86 -37.17 21.87
CA ASN A 81 -5.64 -37.86 21.47
C ASN A 81 -5.91 -38.89 20.36
N GLU A 82 -4.88 -39.26 19.59
CA GLU A 82 -4.97 -40.06 18.34
C GLU A 82 -5.68 -41.43 18.46
N ARG A 83 -5.87 -41.96 19.69
CA ARG A 83 -6.62 -43.21 19.94
C ARG A 83 -8.06 -42.98 20.43
N GLY A 84 -8.50 -41.73 20.58
CA GLY A 84 -9.87 -41.34 20.91
C GLY A 84 -10.33 -41.65 22.35
N THR A 85 -9.46 -42.18 23.20
CA THR A 85 -9.77 -42.59 24.58
C THR A 85 -9.23 -41.64 25.65
N ASP A 86 -8.56 -40.57 25.25
CA ASP A 86 -7.89 -39.61 26.13
C ASP A 86 -7.92 -38.21 25.50
N PHE A 87 -7.87 -37.14 26.29
CA PHE A 87 -7.89 -35.76 25.83
C PHE A 87 -6.81 -34.91 26.48
N HIS A 88 -6.38 -33.87 25.79
CA HIS A 88 -5.57 -32.80 26.37
C HIS A 88 -6.19 -31.45 26.06
N CYS A 89 -6.01 -30.50 26.96
CA CYS A 89 -6.48 -29.12 26.77
C CYS A 89 -5.35 -28.31 26.12
N VAL A 90 -5.71 -27.47 25.15
CA VAL A 90 -4.78 -26.55 24.49
C VAL A 90 -5.31 -25.13 24.67
N CYS A 91 -4.51 -24.23 25.25
CA CYS A 91 -4.90 -22.83 25.40
C CYS A 91 -5.24 -22.19 24.04
N ASN A 92 -6.23 -21.29 24.03
CA ASN A 92 -6.61 -20.51 22.86
C ASN A 92 -5.51 -19.51 22.49
N ALA A 93 -5.50 -19.05 21.24
CA ALA A 93 -4.53 -18.07 20.75
C ALA A 93 -4.47 -16.84 21.66
N GLY A 94 -3.24 -16.46 22.05
CA GLY A 94 -2.99 -15.36 22.99
C GLY A 94 -2.98 -15.76 24.47
N TYR A 95 -3.07 -17.06 24.80
CA TYR A 95 -2.92 -17.61 26.14
C TYR A 95 -1.90 -18.77 26.19
N GLU A 96 -1.13 -18.85 27.27
CA GLU A 96 -0.13 -19.89 27.55
C GLU A 96 -0.45 -20.61 28.86
N GLY A 97 -0.07 -21.89 28.92
CA GLY A 97 -0.27 -22.73 30.10
C GLY A 97 -0.43 -24.20 29.72
N ASP A 98 -0.93 -25.00 30.65
CA ASP A 98 -1.13 -26.45 30.50
C ASP A 98 -2.52 -26.82 29.92
N GLY A 99 -3.30 -25.82 29.49
CA GLY A 99 -4.67 -25.98 28.99
C GLY A 99 -5.74 -26.13 30.08
N PHE A 100 -5.33 -26.42 31.32
CA PHE A 100 -6.20 -26.41 32.50
C PHE A 100 -6.12 -25.09 33.26
N THR A 101 -5.01 -24.37 33.11
CA THR A 101 -4.81 -22.98 33.52
C THR A 101 -4.19 -22.22 32.35
N CYS A 102 -4.92 -21.27 31.78
CA CYS A 102 -4.46 -20.47 30.65
C CYS A 102 -4.28 -19.01 31.05
N ASN A 103 -3.03 -18.54 31.06
CA ASN A 103 -2.67 -17.17 31.36
C ASN A 103 -2.45 -16.39 30.06
N ARG A 104 -2.80 -15.10 30.04
CA ARG A 104 -2.64 -14.29 28.83
C ARG A 104 -1.16 -14.12 28.48
N ILE A 105 -0.78 -14.39 27.23
CA ILE A 105 0.58 -14.20 26.74
C ILE A 105 0.87 -12.70 26.63
N THR A 106 1.89 -12.24 27.34
CA THR A 106 2.31 -10.83 27.37
C THR A 106 3.52 -10.54 26.48
N ASP A 107 4.15 -11.55 25.87
CA ASP A 107 5.40 -11.39 25.13
C ASP A 107 5.44 -12.21 23.82
N CYS A 108 5.96 -11.61 22.74
CA CYS A 108 5.98 -12.15 21.37
C CYS A 108 6.96 -13.31 21.15
N SER A 109 7.66 -13.76 22.20
CA SER A 109 8.73 -14.77 22.14
C SER A 109 8.24 -16.20 22.39
N ARG A 110 6.95 -16.40 22.73
CA ARG A 110 6.42 -17.70 23.18
C ARG A 110 5.38 -18.36 22.27
N ASP A 111 4.75 -17.63 21.35
CA ASP A 111 3.86 -18.19 20.33
C ASP A 111 3.90 -17.34 19.05
N THR A 112 4.22 -17.96 17.92
CA THR A 112 4.33 -17.31 16.60
C THR A 112 2.99 -17.15 15.89
N ASN A 113 1.91 -17.77 16.39
CA ASN A 113 0.57 -17.74 15.79
C ASN A 113 -0.38 -16.70 16.45
N ILE A 114 0.16 -15.76 17.22
CA ILE A 114 -0.61 -14.69 17.89
C ILE A 114 -1.19 -13.69 16.89
N CYS A 115 -0.52 -13.49 15.75
CA CYS A 115 -0.89 -12.55 14.71
C CYS A 115 -1.32 -13.27 13.43
N ASP A 116 -1.97 -12.56 12.51
CA ASP A 116 -2.25 -13.06 11.17
C ASP A 116 -0.97 -13.59 10.51
N GLU A 117 -1.06 -14.61 9.64
CA GLU A 117 0.10 -15.16 8.91
C GLU A 117 0.86 -14.08 8.13
N ASN A 118 0.16 -13.01 7.75
CA ASN A 118 0.68 -11.83 7.09
C ASN A 118 0.92 -10.67 8.07
N ALA A 119 1.24 -10.93 9.34
CA ALA A 119 1.60 -9.94 10.36
C ALA A 119 2.85 -10.30 11.16
N VAL A 120 3.40 -9.32 11.85
CA VAL A 120 4.56 -9.39 12.76
C VAL A 120 4.10 -8.98 14.16
N CYS A 121 4.41 -9.80 15.16
CA CYS A 121 4.18 -9.47 16.58
C CYS A 121 5.30 -8.56 17.09
N VAL A 122 4.92 -7.46 17.74
CA VAL A 122 5.86 -6.54 18.40
C VAL A 122 5.44 -6.36 19.86
N SER A 123 6.38 -6.57 20.79
CA SER A 123 6.14 -6.35 22.23
C SER A 123 6.28 -4.86 22.57
N GLU A 124 5.21 -4.19 22.98
CA GLU A 124 5.20 -2.80 23.46
C GLU A 124 4.62 -2.72 24.88
N ASN A 125 5.37 -2.18 25.84
CA ASN A 125 4.91 -1.92 27.22
C ASN A 125 4.20 -3.10 27.91
N LEU A 126 4.78 -4.31 27.85
CA LEU A 126 4.23 -5.56 28.40
C LEU A 126 2.90 -6.02 27.73
N ARG A 127 2.58 -5.50 26.54
CA ARG A 127 1.46 -5.90 25.69
C ARG A 127 1.96 -6.28 24.30
N HIS A 128 1.43 -7.35 23.74
CA HIS A 128 1.71 -7.71 22.34
C HIS A 128 0.82 -6.91 21.39
N VAL A 129 1.40 -6.41 20.29
CA VAL A 129 0.71 -5.70 19.22
C VAL A 129 1.08 -6.35 17.90
N CYS A 130 0.07 -6.72 17.11
CA CYS A 130 0.26 -7.29 15.78
C CYS A 130 0.27 -6.17 14.72
N ARG A 131 1.24 -6.21 13.81
CA ARG A 131 1.35 -5.28 12.68
C ARG A 131 1.38 -6.06 11.37
N CYS A 132 0.52 -5.75 10.41
CA CYS A 132 0.57 -6.44 9.10
C CYS A 132 1.94 -6.25 8.43
N LYS A 133 2.41 -7.31 7.76
CA LYS A 133 3.61 -7.32 6.92
C LYS A 133 3.38 -6.40 5.71
N PRO A 134 4.45 -5.85 5.11
CA PRO A 134 4.33 -5.03 3.91
C PRO A 134 3.53 -5.71 2.80
N GLY A 135 2.55 -5.02 2.22
CA GLY A 135 1.63 -5.55 1.19
C GLY A 135 0.28 -6.04 1.72
N TYR A 136 0.04 -5.89 3.02
CA TYR A 136 -1.22 -6.20 3.69
C TYR A 136 -1.62 -5.07 4.66
N HIS A 137 -2.92 -4.86 4.83
CA HIS A 137 -3.49 -3.91 5.80
C HIS A 137 -4.52 -4.59 6.70
N GLY A 138 -4.76 -4.00 7.87
CA GLY A 138 -5.76 -4.50 8.82
C GLY A 138 -5.34 -4.32 10.28
N SER A 139 -5.96 -5.07 11.18
CA SER A 139 -5.76 -4.96 12.62
C SER A 139 -4.50 -5.68 13.13
N GLY A 140 -3.73 -6.33 12.25
CA GLY A 140 -2.63 -7.23 12.60
C GLY A 140 -3.07 -8.63 13.01
N PHE A 141 -4.32 -8.81 13.46
CA PHE A 141 -4.96 -10.12 13.70
C PHE A 141 -5.74 -10.62 12.49
N ILE A 142 -6.12 -9.70 11.59
CA ILE A 142 -6.68 -9.98 10.28
C ILE A 142 -5.97 -9.04 9.33
N CYS A 143 -5.24 -9.60 8.37
CA CYS A 143 -4.50 -8.85 7.36
C CYS A 143 -5.03 -9.20 5.97
N SER A 144 -5.53 -8.20 5.25
CA SER A 144 -6.05 -8.34 3.88
C SER A 144 -5.05 -7.83 2.87
N SER A 145 -4.94 -8.52 1.73
CA SER A 145 -4.06 -8.12 0.63
C SER A 145 -4.51 -6.79 0.04
N ASP A 146 -3.57 -5.88 -0.24
CA ASP A 146 -3.86 -4.54 -0.75
C ASP A 146 -4.38 -4.49 -2.21
N SER A 147 -4.55 -5.65 -2.85
CA SER A 147 -4.69 -5.86 -4.30
C SER A 147 -6.00 -5.40 -4.96
N ARG A 148 -6.90 -4.68 -4.29
CA ARG A 148 -8.13 -4.17 -4.95
C ARG A 148 -8.10 -2.68 -5.31
N VAL A 149 -7.17 -1.87 -4.77
CA VAL A 149 -7.03 -0.44 -5.15
C VAL A 149 -5.56 0.06 -5.14
N ARG A 150 -4.61 -0.58 -4.45
CA ARG A 150 -3.21 -0.11 -4.49
C ARG A 150 -2.62 -0.26 -5.90
N GLY A 151 -2.02 0.82 -6.40
CA GLY A 151 -1.17 0.78 -7.59
C GLY A 151 -1.83 1.08 -8.94
N ARG A 152 -3.10 1.52 -9.00
CA ARG A 152 -3.77 1.94 -10.25
C ARG A 152 -4.52 3.26 -10.14
N ALA A 153 -3.95 4.21 -9.41
CA ALA A 153 -4.59 5.51 -9.22
C ALA A 153 -3.58 6.67 -9.35
N LEU A 154 -4.12 7.80 -9.81
CA LEU A 154 -3.49 9.11 -9.77
C LEU A 154 -4.22 9.92 -8.71
N VAL A 155 -3.46 10.64 -7.89
CA VAL A 155 -3.99 11.69 -7.02
C VAL A 155 -3.40 13.02 -7.49
N PHE A 156 -4.25 14.01 -7.68
CA PHE A 156 -3.83 15.34 -8.10
C PHE A 156 -4.65 16.43 -7.44
N SER A 157 -4.08 17.62 -7.37
CA SER A 157 -4.70 18.80 -6.78
C SER A 157 -5.34 19.67 -7.86
N GLN A 158 -6.55 20.16 -7.57
CA GLN A 158 -7.32 21.03 -8.46
C GLN A 158 -8.05 22.10 -7.63
N GLY A 159 -7.40 23.25 -7.45
CA GLY A 159 -7.92 24.35 -6.64
C GLY A 159 -8.15 23.93 -5.18
N MET A 160 -9.41 24.00 -4.74
CA MET A 160 -9.83 23.64 -3.36
C MET A 160 -9.94 22.13 -3.12
N SER A 161 -9.54 21.30 -4.08
CA SER A 161 -9.84 19.86 -4.04
C SER A 161 -8.65 18.98 -4.35
N LEU A 162 -8.63 17.81 -3.72
CA LEU A 162 -7.86 16.66 -4.19
C LEU A 162 -8.78 15.71 -4.93
N VAL A 163 -8.29 15.19 -6.04
CA VAL A 163 -9.04 14.31 -6.95
C VAL A 163 -8.24 13.03 -7.14
N GLN A 164 -8.94 11.90 -7.11
CA GLN A 164 -8.39 10.59 -7.44
C GLN A 164 -9.00 10.09 -8.75
N ARG A 165 -8.17 9.54 -9.62
CA ARG A 165 -8.60 8.96 -10.90
C ARG A 165 -7.88 7.65 -11.15
N GLY A 166 -8.49 6.76 -11.93
CA GLY A 166 -7.79 5.62 -12.50
C GLY A 166 -6.72 6.03 -13.53
N LEU A 167 -5.93 5.05 -13.98
CA LEU A 167 -4.86 5.28 -14.98
C LEU A 167 -5.37 5.25 -16.42
N LEU A 168 -6.59 4.74 -16.65
CA LEU A 168 -7.12 4.57 -18.00
C LEU A 168 -7.80 5.87 -18.49
N PRO A 169 -7.77 6.14 -19.81
CA PRO A 169 -8.42 7.32 -20.39
C PRO A 169 -9.94 7.40 -20.16
N ASP A 170 -10.59 6.25 -20.00
CA ASP A 170 -12.04 6.17 -19.78
C ASP A 170 -12.45 6.19 -18.29
N ASP A 171 -11.49 6.06 -17.37
CA ASP A 171 -11.77 6.02 -15.93
C ASP A 171 -12.05 7.42 -15.39
N TYR A 172 -13.29 7.76 -15.05
CA TYR A 172 -13.58 9.08 -14.49
C TYR A 172 -12.94 9.32 -13.11
N GLY A 173 -12.50 10.57 -12.89
CA GLY A 173 -11.99 11.02 -11.59
C GLY A 173 -13.11 11.27 -10.58
N LYS A 174 -12.81 10.98 -9.32
CA LYS A 174 -13.63 11.27 -8.14
C LYS A 174 -12.94 12.34 -7.29
N GLN A 175 -13.69 13.36 -6.90
CA GLN A 175 -13.26 14.32 -5.89
C GLN A 175 -13.17 13.62 -4.52
N LEU A 176 -12.00 13.62 -3.91
CA LEU A 176 -11.75 12.98 -2.61
C LEU A 176 -11.97 13.94 -1.45
N ILE A 177 -11.33 15.10 -1.53
CA ILE A 177 -11.28 16.08 -0.44
C ILE A 177 -11.60 17.43 -1.04
N VAL A 178 -12.43 18.19 -0.34
CA VAL A 178 -12.75 19.58 -0.68
C VAL A 178 -12.59 20.41 0.58
N VAL A 179 -11.59 21.30 0.58
CA VAL A 179 -11.39 22.22 1.69
C VAL A 179 -11.64 23.64 1.17
N PRO A 180 -12.70 24.32 1.64
CA PRO A 180 -13.02 25.66 1.19
C PRO A 180 -11.86 26.63 1.42
N PHE A 181 -11.67 27.56 0.48
CA PHE A 181 -10.66 28.62 0.54
C PHE A 181 -9.19 28.17 0.51
N GLN A 182 -8.94 26.88 0.26
CA GLN A 182 -7.59 26.35 0.02
C GLN A 182 -7.20 26.39 -1.46
N ILE A 183 -5.90 26.46 -1.71
CA ILE A 183 -5.30 26.22 -3.01
C ILE A 183 -4.26 25.13 -2.79
N ALA A 184 -4.71 23.89 -2.94
CA ALA A 184 -3.83 22.74 -2.90
C ALA A 184 -2.92 22.76 -4.14
N VAL A 185 -1.60 22.73 -3.94
CA VAL A 185 -0.61 22.80 -5.01
C VAL A 185 0.20 21.52 -5.09
N GLY A 186 1.16 21.30 -4.18
CA GLY A 186 1.95 20.09 -4.13
C GLY A 186 1.12 18.94 -3.58
N VAL A 187 1.30 17.73 -4.12
CA VAL A 187 0.72 16.51 -3.56
C VAL A 187 1.71 15.37 -3.73
N ASP A 188 1.86 14.55 -2.69
CA ASP A 188 2.64 13.32 -2.75
C ASP A 188 2.04 12.27 -1.79
N TYR A 189 2.54 11.04 -1.90
CA TYR A 189 1.98 9.87 -1.25
C TYR A 189 3.01 9.15 -0.38
N ASP A 190 2.61 8.84 0.84
CA ASP A 190 3.34 7.95 1.72
C ASP A 190 2.90 6.52 1.52
N CYS A 191 3.80 5.71 0.96
CA CYS A 191 3.51 4.33 0.64
C CYS A 191 3.47 3.42 1.87
N GLN A 192 4.07 3.81 3.00
CA GLN A 192 4.14 2.98 4.21
C GLN A 192 2.86 3.10 5.04
N ASP A 193 2.37 4.33 5.23
CA ASP A 193 1.20 4.61 6.07
C ASP A 193 -0.11 4.83 5.26
N ASP A 194 -0.06 4.70 3.93
CA ASP A 194 -1.18 4.95 3.00
C ASP A 194 -1.83 6.34 3.16
N LYS A 195 -0.98 7.36 3.21
CA LYS A 195 -1.43 8.74 3.41
C LYS A 195 -1.08 9.63 2.23
N ILE A 196 -2.02 10.50 1.89
CA ILE A 196 -1.82 11.60 0.96
C ILE A 196 -1.36 12.81 1.77
N TYR A 197 -0.38 13.54 1.25
CA TYR A 197 0.09 14.80 1.80
C TYR A 197 -0.01 15.88 0.74
N TRP A 198 -0.43 17.08 1.13
CA TRP A 198 -0.50 18.21 0.21
C TRP A 198 -0.13 19.53 0.87
N THR A 199 0.35 20.46 0.04
CA THR A 199 0.61 21.84 0.44
C THR A 199 -0.57 22.72 0.07
N ASP A 200 -0.91 23.66 0.94
CA ASP A 200 -1.90 24.70 0.70
C ASP A 200 -1.22 26.07 0.68
N VAL A 201 -1.17 26.68 -0.51
CA VAL A 201 -0.52 27.98 -0.72
C VAL A 201 -1.36 29.12 -0.14
N SER A 202 -2.69 29.04 -0.21
CA SER A 202 -3.55 30.13 0.32
C SER A 202 -3.77 30.02 1.82
N GLY A 203 -3.81 28.81 2.37
CA GLY A 203 -3.93 28.57 3.81
C GLY A 203 -2.59 28.43 4.54
N HIS A 204 -1.45 28.66 3.87
CA HIS A 204 -0.12 28.64 4.47
C HIS A 204 0.12 27.39 5.34
N SER A 205 -0.12 26.20 4.78
CA SER A 205 -0.11 24.99 5.58
C SER A 205 0.19 23.73 4.78
N VAL A 206 0.47 22.66 5.51
CA VAL A 206 0.63 21.31 4.96
C VAL A 206 -0.34 20.39 5.69
N HIS A 207 -1.03 19.56 4.92
CA HIS A 207 -2.05 18.65 5.44
C HIS A 207 -1.75 17.21 5.05
N SER A 208 -2.43 16.30 5.73
CA SER A 208 -2.45 14.88 5.41
C SER A 208 -3.84 14.29 5.53
N SER A 209 -4.09 13.21 4.81
CA SER A 209 -5.31 12.40 4.92
C SER A 209 -5.02 10.94 4.60
N ASN A 210 -5.98 10.08 4.87
CA ASN A 210 -5.99 8.73 4.31
C ASN A 210 -6.25 8.81 2.78
N LEU A 211 -5.88 7.74 2.05
CA LEU A 211 -6.11 7.63 0.59
C LEU A 211 -7.60 7.72 0.19
N ASP A 212 -8.52 7.35 1.09
CA ASP A 212 -9.97 7.44 0.86
C ASP A 212 -10.55 8.86 1.08
N GLY A 213 -9.70 9.82 1.47
CA GLY A 213 -10.06 11.21 1.79
C GLY A 213 -10.52 11.43 3.24
N SER A 214 -10.54 10.38 4.07
CA SER A 214 -10.87 10.50 5.50
C SER A 214 -9.69 11.00 6.34
N ASN A 215 -9.97 11.39 7.58
CA ASN A 215 -8.97 11.80 8.57
C ASN A 215 -8.05 12.92 8.10
N VAL A 216 -8.63 13.98 7.54
CA VAL A 216 -7.91 15.19 7.15
C VAL A 216 -7.35 15.88 8.40
N THR A 217 -6.05 16.07 8.44
CA THR A 217 -5.34 16.72 9.55
C THR A 217 -4.32 17.73 9.02
N THR A 218 -4.25 18.90 9.64
CA THR A 218 -3.15 19.85 9.41
C THR A 218 -1.90 19.36 10.15
N LEU A 219 -0.80 19.18 9.44
CA LEU A 219 0.49 18.85 10.05
C LEU A 219 1.12 20.08 10.70
N PHE A 220 1.14 21.19 9.96
CA PHE A 220 1.64 22.48 10.43
C PHE A 220 1.14 23.62 9.54
N ASP A 221 0.98 24.79 10.17
CA ASP A 221 0.44 26.03 9.62
C ASP A 221 1.19 27.29 10.13
N THR A 222 2.37 27.08 10.72
CA THR A 222 3.24 28.14 11.28
C THR A 222 4.59 28.14 10.58
N ASP A 223 5.27 29.29 10.49
CA ASP A 223 6.59 29.43 9.83
C ASP A 223 6.64 28.89 8.39
N ILE A 224 5.55 29.09 7.65
CA ILE A 224 5.36 28.68 6.25
C ILE A 224 4.54 29.78 5.56
N VAL A 225 4.84 30.09 4.29
CA VAL A 225 4.22 31.20 3.56
C VAL A 225 3.72 30.76 2.20
N SER A 226 4.51 30.07 1.38
CA SER A 226 4.03 29.65 0.05
C SER A 226 4.58 28.27 -0.31
N PRO A 227 4.05 27.21 0.31
CA PRO A 227 4.53 25.87 0.05
C PRO A 227 4.07 25.34 -1.31
N GLU A 228 4.98 25.20 -2.27
CA GLU A 228 4.64 24.77 -3.64
C GLU A 228 4.83 23.28 -3.86
N GLY A 229 6.07 22.79 -3.77
CA GLY A 229 6.42 21.39 -3.98
C GLY A 229 6.51 20.61 -2.69
N ILE A 230 6.23 19.31 -2.77
CA ILE A 230 6.30 18.38 -1.65
C ILE A 230 6.79 17.02 -2.15
N VAL A 231 7.65 16.35 -1.40
CA VAL A 231 7.98 14.94 -1.58
C VAL A 231 8.10 14.21 -0.25
N ILE A 232 7.62 12.98 -0.21
CA ILE A 232 7.61 12.10 0.94
C ILE A 232 8.72 11.08 0.83
N ASP A 233 9.66 11.16 1.77
CA ASP A 233 10.61 10.10 2.03
C ASP A 233 9.98 9.06 2.96
N SER A 234 9.25 8.14 2.33
CA SER A 234 8.53 7.07 3.03
C SER A 234 9.49 6.16 3.82
N LEU A 235 10.76 6.05 3.41
CA LEU A 235 11.77 5.20 4.05
C LEU A 235 12.32 5.85 5.32
N ASN A 236 12.66 7.13 5.26
CA ASN A 236 13.20 7.88 6.40
C ASN A 236 12.14 8.52 7.28
N ARG A 237 10.87 8.45 6.87
CA ARG A 237 9.72 9.08 7.53
C ARG A 237 9.90 10.60 7.61
N ASN A 238 10.31 11.20 6.50
CA ASN A 238 10.47 12.63 6.35
C ASN A 238 9.63 13.16 5.18
N LEU A 239 9.32 14.44 5.23
CA LEU A 239 8.67 15.21 4.18
C LEU A 239 9.55 16.39 3.83
N TYR A 240 9.81 16.60 2.55
CA TYR A 240 10.53 17.76 2.05
C TYR A 240 9.55 18.67 1.32
N TYR A 241 9.65 19.98 1.54
CA TYR A 241 8.85 20.96 0.83
C TYR A 241 9.66 22.19 0.42
N THR A 242 9.20 22.87 -0.62
CA THR A 242 9.73 24.17 -1.07
C THR A 242 8.81 25.28 -0.59
N ASP A 243 9.37 26.39 -0.10
CA ASP A 243 8.61 27.62 0.13
C ASP A 243 9.12 28.70 -0.83
N SER A 244 8.26 29.11 -1.76
CA SER A 244 8.63 30.02 -2.85
C SER A 244 8.65 31.49 -2.49
N ILE A 245 8.20 31.86 -1.28
CA ILE A 245 8.27 33.24 -0.78
C ILE A 245 9.38 33.38 0.26
N ARG A 246 9.65 32.31 1.02
CA ARG A 246 10.78 32.27 1.98
C ARG A 246 12.10 31.85 1.33
N ASP A 247 12.07 31.47 0.05
CA ASP A 247 13.23 31.02 -0.73
C ASP A 247 14.01 29.88 -0.05
N GLU A 248 13.28 28.90 0.47
CA GLU A 248 13.86 27.80 1.24
C GLU A 248 13.37 26.41 0.81
N ILE A 249 14.20 25.41 1.10
CA ILE A 249 13.82 23.99 1.07
C ILE A 249 13.92 23.48 2.50
N VAL A 250 12.85 22.84 2.97
CA VAL A 250 12.69 22.43 4.36
C VAL A 250 12.42 20.94 4.43
N VAL A 251 13.03 20.27 5.40
CA VAL A 251 12.69 18.90 5.78
C VAL A 251 11.90 18.92 7.09
N SER A 252 10.83 18.14 7.14
CA SER A 252 10.02 17.88 8.32
C SER A 252 10.04 16.39 8.64
N SER A 253 10.13 16.04 9.93
CA SER A 253 9.82 14.67 10.34
C SER A 253 8.33 14.39 10.16
N LEU A 254 7.98 13.15 9.77
CA LEU A 254 6.60 12.67 9.80
C LEU A 254 6.21 12.06 11.16
N ARG A 255 7.20 11.80 12.03
CA ARG A 255 7.00 11.19 13.36
C ARG A 255 6.80 12.22 14.47
N GLY A 256 7.10 13.48 14.20
CA GLY A 256 6.97 14.59 15.12
C GLY A 256 6.98 15.91 14.37
N ASN A 257 6.58 16.98 15.02
CA ASN A 257 6.51 18.30 14.39
C ASN A 257 7.86 19.04 14.50
N HIS A 258 8.90 18.46 13.89
CA HIS A 258 10.24 19.03 13.86
C HIS A 258 10.65 19.33 12.42
N ARG A 259 11.02 20.59 12.16
CA ARG A 259 11.35 21.12 10.84
C ARG A 259 12.74 21.74 10.84
N VAL A 260 13.49 21.51 9.76
CA VAL A 260 14.82 22.04 9.55
C VAL A 260 14.91 22.54 8.11
N ALA A 261 15.20 23.82 7.93
CA ALA A 261 15.46 24.38 6.62
C ALA A 261 16.88 23.99 6.17
N ILE A 262 16.95 23.19 5.12
CA ILE A 262 18.20 22.60 4.58
C ILE A 262 18.83 23.46 3.48
N ILE A 263 18.07 24.38 2.89
CA ILE A 263 18.56 25.42 1.97
C ILE A 263 17.85 26.72 2.33
N LYS A 264 18.61 27.81 2.54
CA LYS A 264 18.10 29.15 2.90
C LYS A 264 18.59 30.29 2.01
N ASP A 265 19.53 29.99 1.10
CA ASP A 265 20.23 30.99 0.31
C ASP A 265 20.29 30.56 -1.15
N GLY A 266 20.29 31.52 -2.07
CA GLY A 266 20.49 31.28 -3.50
C GLY A 266 19.37 30.48 -4.16
N LEU A 267 18.17 30.51 -3.59
CA LEU A 267 16.91 30.18 -4.27
C LEU A 267 16.18 31.50 -4.57
N VAL A 268 15.35 31.52 -5.61
CA VAL A 268 14.50 32.68 -5.93
C VAL A 268 13.06 32.26 -6.18
N ASN A 269 12.85 31.15 -6.90
CA ASN A 269 11.51 30.60 -7.06
C ASN A 269 11.56 29.06 -7.06
N PRO A 270 11.86 28.43 -5.90
CA PRO A 270 11.87 26.98 -5.80
C PRO A 270 10.46 26.43 -5.99
N ARG A 271 10.32 25.34 -6.78
CA ARG A 271 9.03 24.71 -7.07
C ARG A 271 9.04 23.21 -6.83
N ALA A 272 9.43 22.42 -7.83
CA ALA A 272 9.28 20.97 -7.76
C ALA A 272 10.43 20.33 -6.99
N LEU A 273 10.12 19.19 -6.37
CA LEU A 273 11.09 18.32 -5.72
C LEU A 273 10.97 16.93 -6.33
N ALA A 274 12.08 16.20 -6.37
CA ALA A 274 12.09 14.77 -6.66
C ALA A 274 13.12 14.07 -5.78
N LEU A 275 12.74 12.92 -5.23
CA LEU A 275 13.56 12.16 -4.29
C LEU A 275 14.23 10.98 -5.01
N ASP A 276 15.53 10.83 -4.82
CA ASP A 276 16.28 9.63 -5.18
C ASP A 276 16.68 8.87 -3.89
N PRO A 277 15.91 7.84 -3.50
CA PRO A 277 16.19 7.07 -2.30
C PRO A 277 17.43 6.19 -2.41
N ILE A 278 17.93 5.89 -3.63
CA ILE A 278 19.11 5.03 -3.83
C ILE A 278 20.40 5.79 -3.52
N ASP A 279 20.61 6.93 -4.20
CA ASP A 279 21.82 7.75 -3.96
C ASP A 279 21.62 8.77 -2.84
N ARG A 280 20.43 8.79 -2.20
CA ARG A 280 20.05 9.69 -1.10
C ARG A 280 20.23 11.15 -1.52
N LYS A 281 19.62 11.49 -2.65
CA LYS A 281 19.64 12.84 -3.21
C LYS A 281 18.23 13.41 -3.32
N LEU A 282 18.17 14.72 -3.11
CA LEU A 282 16.99 15.51 -3.40
C LEU A 282 17.32 16.38 -4.62
N TYR A 283 16.42 16.37 -5.60
CA TYR A 283 16.46 17.22 -6.77
C TYR A 283 15.40 18.31 -6.60
N TYR A 284 15.72 19.53 -7.04
CA TYR A 284 14.78 20.65 -6.96
C TYR A 284 14.82 21.49 -8.23
N SER A 285 13.69 22.10 -8.57
CA SER A 285 13.63 23.11 -9.63
C SER A 285 13.52 24.51 -9.05
N ASP A 286 14.23 25.44 -9.67
CA ASP A 286 14.10 26.88 -9.42
C ASP A 286 13.87 27.57 -10.77
N TRP A 287 12.69 28.16 -10.94
CA TRP A 287 12.27 28.77 -12.19
C TRP A 287 12.60 30.26 -12.27
N HIS A 288 13.61 30.72 -11.51
CA HIS A 288 14.14 32.07 -11.60
C HIS A 288 14.22 32.57 -13.04
N ARG A 289 13.48 33.63 -13.37
CA ARG A 289 13.26 34.09 -14.76
C ARG A 289 14.53 34.37 -15.55
N GLU A 290 15.61 34.77 -14.88
CA GLU A 290 16.89 35.08 -15.55
C GLU A 290 17.84 33.89 -15.61
N LYS A 291 17.77 32.98 -14.63
CA LYS A 291 18.70 31.85 -14.47
C LYS A 291 17.97 30.61 -13.94
N PRO A 292 17.07 30.03 -14.72
CA PRO A 292 16.34 28.83 -14.32
C PRO A 292 17.30 27.66 -14.20
N VAL A 293 17.12 26.84 -13.17
CA VAL A 293 17.99 25.70 -12.89
C VAL A 293 17.22 24.52 -12.32
N VAL A 294 17.79 23.33 -12.50
CA VAL A 294 17.52 22.18 -11.64
C VAL A 294 18.79 21.91 -10.85
N GLY A 295 18.69 21.93 -9.53
CA GLY A 295 19.78 21.59 -8.63
C GLY A 295 19.58 20.22 -8.00
N ARG A 296 20.64 19.73 -7.36
CA ARG A 296 20.58 18.55 -6.51
C ARG A 296 21.43 18.72 -5.26
N LEU A 297 21.09 18.00 -4.22
CA LEU A 297 21.75 18.00 -2.91
C LEU A 297 21.59 16.63 -2.26
N ASN A 298 22.37 16.37 -1.22
CA ASN A 298 22.12 15.23 -0.33
C ASN A 298 20.84 15.49 0.50
N LEU A 299 20.23 14.43 1.03
CA LEU A 299 19.02 14.53 1.88
C LEU A 299 19.20 15.37 3.16
N ASP A 300 20.45 15.64 3.55
CA ASP A 300 20.84 16.47 4.70
C ASP A 300 21.11 17.94 4.35
N GLY A 301 20.90 18.37 3.10
CA GLY A 301 21.24 19.73 2.66
C GLY A 301 22.66 19.90 2.13
N THR A 302 23.55 18.92 2.35
CA THR A 302 24.96 19.05 1.97
C THR A 302 25.20 18.74 0.50
N ALA A 303 26.40 19.07 0.02
CA ALA A 303 26.83 18.82 -1.37
C ALA A 303 25.84 19.33 -2.43
N ARG A 304 25.25 20.50 -2.18
CA ARG A 304 24.41 21.20 -3.14
C ARG A 304 25.21 21.53 -4.40
N GLU A 305 24.66 21.21 -5.57
CA GLU A 305 25.23 21.55 -6.86
C GLU A 305 24.14 21.89 -7.89
N LEU A 306 24.51 22.69 -8.89
CA LEU A 306 23.67 22.96 -10.05
C LEU A 306 23.79 21.79 -11.03
N PHE A 307 22.67 21.14 -11.34
CA PHE A 307 22.66 19.90 -12.11
C PHE A 307 22.29 20.13 -13.58
N VAL A 308 21.22 20.88 -13.86
CA VAL A 308 20.83 21.32 -15.21
C VAL A 308 20.76 22.84 -15.24
N THR A 309 21.54 23.46 -16.12
CA THR A 309 21.67 24.92 -16.22
C THR A 309 21.48 25.47 -17.64
N SER A 310 21.26 24.61 -18.62
CA SER A 310 21.15 24.98 -20.03
C SER A 310 19.90 24.38 -20.66
N ASN A 311 19.36 25.06 -21.68
CA ASN A 311 18.13 24.66 -22.37
C ASN A 311 16.99 24.34 -21.39
N ILE A 312 16.82 25.18 -20.38
CA ILE A 312 15.82 25.06 -19.33
C ILE A 312 15.20 26.44 -19.13
N ALA A 313 13.89 26.48 -18.88
CA ALA A 313 13.13 27.73 -18.80
C ALA A 313 12.15 27.73 -17.62
N LEU A 314 11.15 26.85 -17.64
CA LEU A 314 10.13 26.73 -16.59
C LEU A 314 9.98 25.26 -16.16
N PRO A 315 10.96 24.69 -15.45
CA PRO A 315 10.92 23.32 -14.96
C PRO A 315 9.87 23.16 -13.84
N ASN A 316 8.64 22.82 -14.21
CA ASN A 316 7.51 22.85 -13.29
C ASN A 316 7.33 21.56 -12.50
N GLY A 317 7.60 20.41 -13.13
CA GLY A 317 7.45 19.08 -12.52
C GLY A 317 8.72 18.26 -12.71
N LEU A 318 9.13 17.54 -11.68
CA LEU A 318 10.30 16.67 -11.65
C LEU A 318 9.89 15.26 -11.21
N VAL A 319 10.55 14.23 -11.75
CA VAL A 319 10.44 12.86 -11.26
C VAL A 319 11.77 12.14 -11.45
N VAL A 320 12.16 11.32 -10.47
CA VAL A 320 13.31 10.42 -10.59
C VAL A 320 12.82 9.02 -10.97
N LEU A 321 13.42 8.44 -12.01
CA LEU A 321 13.24 7.05 -12.39
C LEU A 321 14.32 6.23 -11.71
N ASN A 322 13.96 5.55 -10.62
CA ASN A 322 14.87 4.84 -9.73
C ASN A 322 15.57 3.65 -10.39
N ARG A 323 14.91 2.89 -11.27
CA ARG A 323 15.52 1.75 -11.97
C ARG A 323 16.35 2.21 -13.15
N ARG A 324 15.88 3.21 -13.89
CA ARG A 324 16.60 3.77 -15.05
C ARG A 324 17.76 4.69 -14.67
N ARG A 325 17.78 5.19 -13.42
CA ARG A 325 18.74 6.17 -12.92
C ARG A 325 18.74 7.44 -13.77
N GLU A 326 17.54 7.98 -13.99
CA GLU A 326 17.31 9.21 -14.76
C GLU A 326 16.47 10.20 -13.97
N LEU A 327 16.76 11.49 -14.14
CA LEU A 327 15.89 12.59 -13.73
C LEU A 327 15.12 13.06 -14.95
N CYS A 328 13.80 13.12 -14.84
CA CYS A 328 12.92 13.62 -15.90
C CYS A 328 12.16 14.85 -15.43
N TRP A 329 11.90 15.78 -16.35
CA TRP A 329 11.17 16.99 -16.03
C TRP A 329 10.29 17.46 -17.18
N ALA A 330 9.18 18.10 -16.81
CA ALA A 330 8.29 18.79 -17.73
C ALA A 330 8.55 20.29 -17.64
N ASP A 331 9.00 20.87 -18.75
CA ASP A 331 9.34 22.29 -18.84
C ASP A 331 8.31 23.03 -19.69
N ALA A 332 7.59 23.96 -19.07
CA ALA A 332 6.55 24.75 -19.75
C ALA A 332 7.11 25.84 -20.67
N GLY A 333 8.36 26.25 -20.47
CA GLY A 333 8.99 27.28 -21.29
C GLY A 333 9.65 26.69 -22.53
N THR A 334 10.31 25.53 -22.40
CA THR A 334 10.88 24.83 -23.56
C THR A 334 9.87 23.90 -24.25
N GLN A 335 8.72 23.65 -23.63
CA GLN A 335 7.63 22.80 -24.10
C GLN A 335 8.06 21.34 -24.34
N ARG A 336 8.88 20.81 -23.43
CA ARG A 336 9.44 19.46 -23.56
C ARG A 336 9.35 18.68 -22.25
N LEU A 337 9.06 17.39 -22.39
CA LEU A 337 9.32 16.38 -21.39
C LEU A 337 10.67 15.76 -21.74
N GLU A 338 11.67 15.96 -20.88
CA GLU A 338 13.04 15.48 -21.10
C GLU A 338 13.53 14.64 -19.92
N CYS A 339 14.46 13.74 -20.20
CA CYS A 339 15.15 12.95 -19.20
C CYS A 339 16.67 13.13 -19.35
N ILE A 340 17.40 13.00 -18.25
CA ILE A 340 18.86 13.01 -18.18
C ILE A 340 19.31 11.96 -17.17
N GLY A 341 20.40 11.25 -17.45
CA GLY A 341 21.00 10.33 -16.49
C GLY A 341 21.39 11.06 -15.20
N LEU A 342 21.24 10.42 -14.04
CA LEU A 342 21.62 11.00 -12.73
C LEU A 342 23.13 11.28 -12.63
N ASN A 343 23.94 10.74 -13.54
CA ASN A 343 25.35 11.10 -13.73
C ASN A 343 25.57 12.42 -14.51
N GLY A 344 24.52 13.05 -15.01
CA GLY A 344 24.55 14.29 -15.81
C GLY A 344 24.70 14.08 -17.32
N GLY A 345 24.72 12.83 -17.81
CA GLY A 345 24.86 12.50 -19.22
C GLY A 345 23.56 12.03 -19.89
N GLY A 346 23.58 11.86 -21.20
CA GLY A 346 22.48 11.18 -21.93
C GLY A 346 21.16 11.94 -21.96
N ARG A 347 21.18 13.29 -21.92
CA ARG A 347 19.96 14.09 -22.02
C ARG A 347 19.22 13.84 -23.34
N HIS A 348 17.93 13.55 -23.26
CA HIS A 348 17.09 13.30 -24.43
C HIS A 348 15.63 13.72 -24.17
N VAL A 349 14.90 13.98 -25.26
CA VAL A 349 13.49 14.37 -25.23
C VAL A 349 12.63 13.11 -25.31
N ILE A 350 11.65 12.99 -24.41
CA ILE A 350 10.64 11.94 -24.42
C ILE A 350 9.44 12.38 -25.25
N PHE A 351 8.93 13.58 -24.99
CA PHE A 351 7.71 14.07 -25.63
C PHE A 351 7.76 15.59 -25.83
N ALA A 352 7.31 16.02 -27.00
CA ALA A 352 7.15 17.42 -27.38
C ALA A 352 6.19 17.54 -28.58
N PRO A 353 5.48 18.67 -28.74
CA PRO A 353 5.43 19.80 -27.82
C PRO A 353 4.50 19.54 -26.61
N LEU A 354 4.84 20.14 -25.47
CA LEU A 354 3.94 20.30 -24.32
C LEU A 354 3.19 21.64 -24.40
N GLY A 355 2.01 21.71 -23.78
CA GLY A 355 1.26 22.96 -23.60
C GLY A 355 1.86 23.79 -22.46
N TYR A 356 1.18 23.81 -21.32
CA TYR A 356 1.68 24.43 -20.08
C TYR A 356 1.67 23.39 -18.93
N PRO A 357 2.63 22.45 -18.91
CA PRO A 357 2.70 21.41 -17.88
C PRO A 357 2.95 22.02 -16.49
N PHE A 358 2.37 21.44 -15.44
CA PHE A 358 2.65 21.80 -14.05
C PHE A 358 3.25 20.64 -13.25
N GLY A 359 2.45 19.65 -12.87
CA GLY A 359 2.90 18.47 -12.14
C GLY A 359 3.33 17.36 -13.10
N LEU A 360 4.28 16.53 -12.68
CA LEU A 360 4.78 15.38 -13.42
C LEU A 360 4.97 14.20 -12.46
N THR A 361 4.50 13.02 -12.85
CA THR A 361 4.77 11.76 -12.15
C THR A 361 5.02 10.64 -13.16
N ALA A 362 5.66 9.56 -12.72
CA ALA A 362 5.82 8.34 -13.49
C ALA A 362 5.20 7.16 -12.75
N HIS A 363 4.33 6.40 -13.41
CA HIS A 363 3.79 5.15 -12.87
C HIS A 363 4.67 3.99 -13.34
N ASN A 364 5.18 3.21 -12.38
CA ASN A 364 6.03 2.04 -12.59
C ASN A 364 7.29 2.26 -13.47
N GLU A 365 7.69 3.51 -13.73
CA GLU A 365 8.75 3.88 -14.70
C GLU A 365 8.48 3.42 -16.15
N GLU A 366 7.19 3.30 -16.50
CA GLU A 366 6.73 2.90 -17.84
C GLU A 366 5.91 4.00 -18.52
N THR A 367 5.13 4.76 -17.74
CA THR A 367 4.25 5.80 -18.27
C THR A 367 4.36 7.07 -17.43
N PHE A 368 4.60 8.19 -18.10
CA PHE A 368 4.52 9.51 -17.51
C PHE A 368 3.10 10.01 -17.50
N TYR A 369 2.75 10.78 -16.47
CA TYR A 369 1.51 11.51 -16.36
C TYR A 369 1.81 12.95 -15.95
N TRP A 370 1.19 13.92 -16.61
CA TRP A 370 1.34 15.33 -16.24
C TRP A 370 0.02 16.08 -16.30
N THR A 371 -0.07 17.13 -15.50
CA THR A 371 -1.19 18.09 -15.51
C THR A 371 -0.83 19.27 -16.42
N ASP A 372 -1.79 19.76 -17.19
CA ASP A 372 -1.58 20.88 -18.11
C ASP A 372 -2.58 22.03 -17.86
N TRP A 373 -2.09 23.25 -17.77
CA TRP A 373 -2.91 24.45 -17.52
C TRP A 373 -3.56 25.02 -18.78
N GLU A 374 -3.02 24.72 -19.96
CA GLU A 374 -3.51 25.26 -21.23
C GLU A 374 -4.87 24.64 -21.58
N ASP A 375 -4.95 23.31 -21.57
CA ASP A 375 -6.16 22.57 -21.90
C ASP A 375 -6.92 22.04 -20.68
N LYS A 376 -6.34 22.18 -19.47
CA LYS A 376 -6.91 21.72 -18.19
C LYS A 376 -7.14 20.21 -18.16
N ARG A 377 -6.25 19.43 -18.77
CA ARG A 377 -6.32 17.97 -18.84
C ARG A 377 -5.11 17.33 -18.17
N ILE A 378 -5.24 16.02 -17.94
CA ILE A 378 -4.13 15.15 -17.58
C ILE A 378 -3.72 14.41 -18.83
N HIS A 379 -2.44 14.43 -19.14
CA HIS A 379 -1.91 13.70 -20.28
C HIS A 379 -1.03 12.56 -19.80
N SER A 380 -0.88 11.54 -20.64
CA SER A 380 0.02 10.45 -20.41
C SER A 380 0.79 10.08 -21.66
N VAL A 381 2.02 9.63 -21.50
CA VAL A 381 2.84 9.10 -22.59
C VAL A 381 3.74 8.00 -22.04
N ASN A 382 4.00 6.96 -22.81
CA ASN A 382 4.94 5.94 -22.39
C ASN A 382 6.38 6.48 -22.35
N ILE A 383 7.27 5.75 -21.69
CA ILE A 383 8.69 6.09 -21.50
C ILE A 383 9.48 6.20 -22.81
N TYR A 384 8.92 5.76 -23.93
CA TYR A 384 9.51 5.86 -25.27
C TYR A 384 8.88 6.99 -26.11
N GLY A 385 8.00 7.81 -25.53
CA GLY A 385 7.33 8.90 -26.23
C GLY A 385 6.16 8.47 -27.12
N GLN A 386 5.67 7.24 -26.98
CA GLN A 386 4.55 6.70 -27.75
C GLN A 386 3.29 6.59 -26.89
N ASP A 387 2.16 6.26 -27.52
CA ASP A 387 0.86 6.05 -26.85
C ASP A 387 0.44 7.26 -26.00
N HIS A 388 0.51 8.45 -26.62
CA HIS A 388 0.03 9.68 -25.98
C HIS A 388 -1.49 9.64 -25.85
N HIS A 389 -1.98 9.93 -24.64
CA HIS A 389 -3.40 10.05 -24.35
C HIS A 389 -3.67 11.33 -23.57
N SER A 390 -4.82 11.95 -23.84
CA SER A 390 -5.30 13.14 -23.12
C SER A 390 -6.62 12.84 -22.42
N MET A 391 -6.66 13.08 -21.12
CA MET A 391 -7.72 12.60 -20.22
C MET A 391 -8.32 13.76 -19.44
N GLU A 392 -9.62 13.68 -19.17
CA GLU A 392 -10.28 14.64 -18.29
C GLU A 392 -9.83 14.47 -16.84
N ALA A 393 -9.75 15.55 -16.08
CA ALA A 393 -9.40 15.46 -14.67
C ALA A 393 -10.52 14.79 -13.86
N ALA A 394 -11.68 15.46 -13.76
CA ALA A 394 -12.88 14.93 -13.11
C ALA A 394 -14.13 15.65 -13.60
N VAL A 395 -15.29 15.01 -13.45
CA VAL A 395 -16.59 15.58 -13.80
C VAL A 395 -16.97 16.64 -12.76
N GLY A 396 -17.19 17.89 -13.20
CA GLY A 396 -17.68 18.98 -12.36
C GLY A 396 -16.61 19.73 -11.53
N ALA A 397 -15.35 19.32 -11.59
CA ALA A 397 -14.26 20.04 -10.95
C ALA A 397 -13.81 21.25 -11.79
N SER A 398 -13.56 22.38 -11.14
CA SER A 398 -13.18 23.65 -11.77
C SER A 398 -11.89 24.19 -11.15
N GLY A 399 -11.03 24.78 -11.98
CA GLY A 399 -9.74 25.34 -11.55
C GLY A 399 -8.56 24.81 -12.34
N LYS A 400 -7.36 25.28 -12.00
CA LYS A 400 -6.10 24.79 -12.54
C LYS A 400 -5.72 23.45 -11.89
N LEU A 401 -5.07 22.58 -12.66
CA LEU A 401 -4.51 21.33 -12.19
C LEU A 401 -3.06 21.56 -11.73
N TYR A 402 -2.73 21.22 -10.49
CA TYR A 402 -1.39 21.45 -9.94
C TYR A 402 -0.60 20.14 -9.85
N GLY A 403 -0.14 19.76 -8.66
CA GLY A 403 0.64 18.55 -8.43
C GLY A 403 -0.13 17.29 -8.78
N ILE A 404 0.59 16.25 -9.19
CA ILE A 404 0.06 14.93 -9.49
C ILE A 404 1.05 13.88 -9.00
N VAL A 405 0.54 12.83 -8.37
CA VAL A 405 1.31 11.67 -7.92
C VAL A 405 0.61 10.39 -8.38
N ALA A 406 1.40 9.44 -8.90
CA ALA A 406 0.93 8.10 -9.19
C ALA A 406 1.12 7.23 -7.96
N ILE A 407 0.05 6.57 -7.51
CA ILE A 407 0.12 5.68 -6.35
C ILE A 407 0.92 4.43 -6.75
N PRO A 408 2.09 4.18 -6.13
CA PRO A 408 2.92 3.05 -6.49
C PRO A 408 2.24 1.74 -6.09
N THR A 409 2.50 0.69 -6.85
CA THR A 409 2.03 -0.68 -6.53
C THR A 409 2.74 -1.25 -5.30
N GLN A 410 3.98 -0.84 -5.10
CA GLN A 410 4.85 -1.30 -4.02
C GLN A 410 5.68 -0.13 -3.52
N CYS A 411 5.93 -0.09 -2.21
CA CYS A 411 6.92 0.81 -1.65
C CYS A 411 8.30 0.58 -2.23
N PHE A 412 9.12 1.63 -2.24
CA PHE A 412 10.54 1.49 -2.51
C PHE A 412 11.17 0.53 -1.48
N PRO A 413 11.80 -0.58 -1.91
CA PRO A 413 12.47 -1.49 -1.01
C PRO A 413 13.82 -0.89 -0.60
N GLY A 414 14.00 -0.63 0.68
CA GLY A 414 15.25 -0.09 1.19
C GLY A 414 15.33 -0.22 2.69
N GLU A 415 16.56 -0.15 3.20
CA GLU A 415 16.82 0.00 4.62
C GLU A 415 17.42 1.38 4.88
N SER A 416 17.03 1.96 6.01
CA SER A 416 17.64 3.19 6.49
C SER A 416 17.97 3.09 7.98
N PRO A 417 19.08 3.72 8.42
CA PRO A 417 19.37 3.87 9.84
C PRO A 417 18.30 4.63 10.61
N CYS A 418 17.42 5.38 9.93
CA CYS A 418 16.36 6.17 10.55
C CYS A 418 15.07 5.39 10.78
N MET A 419 14.96 4.16 10.24
CA MET A 419 13.72 3.37 10.32
C MET A 419 13.33 3.03 11.76
N PHE A 420 14.29 2.72 12.63
CA PHE A 420 14.01 2.35 14.01
C PHE A 420 14.33 3.50 14.96
N ASN A 421 13.36 3.86 15.81
CA ASN A 421 13.50 4.92 16.83
C ASN A 421 14.13 6.23 16.30
N ASN A 422 13.77 6.64 15.08
CA ASN A 422 14.34 7.82 14.41
C ASN A 422 15.89 7.82 14.35
N GLY A 423 16.52 6.65 14.28
CA GLY A 423 17.98 6.50 14.35
C GLY A 423 18.60 7.01 15.66
N GLY A 424 17.79 7.20 16.72
CA GLY A 424 18.21 7.85 17.96
C GLY A 424 18.27 9.39 17.88
N CYS A 425 17.84 9.99 16.78
CA CYS A 425 17.78 11.45 16.65
C CYS A 425 16.57 12.02 17.38
N ARG A 426 16.74 13.17 18.05
CA ARG A 426 15.64 13.89 18.71
C ARG A 426 14.72 14.62 17.73
N TYR A 427 15.30 15.18 16.67
CA TYR A 427 14.59 15.99 15.67
C TYR A 427 14.42 15.20 14.37
N VAL A 428 15.12 15.57 13.32
CA VAL A 428 15.03 14.90 12.01
C VAL A 428 16.20 13.93 11.86
N CYS A 429 15.92 12.69 11.46
CA CYS A 429 16.94 11.72 11.06
C CYS A 429 16.94 11.58 9.55
N THR A 430 18.11 11.66 8.93
CA THR A 430 18.30 11.36 7.52
C THR A 430 19.62 10.60 7.32
N PRO A 431 19.74 9.72 6.31
CA PRO A 431 21.02 9.13 5.97
C PRO A 431 21.89 10.13 5.20
N ASP A 432 23.19 10.12 5.45
CA ASP A 432 24.17 10.84 4.63
C ASP A 432 24.39 10.15 3.28
N HIS A 433 25.22 10.75 2.41
CA HIS A 433 25.56 10.16 1.11
C HIS A 433 26.15 8.74 1.17
N ARG A 434 26.71 8.31 2.31
CA ARG A 434 27.26 6.96 2.53
C ARG A 434 26.25 6.00 3.18
N GLY A 435 25.07 6.48 3.54
CA GLY A 435 24.04 5.70 4.23
C GLY A 435 24.20 5.70 5.75
N ALA A 436 25.12 6.49 6.30
CA ALA A 436 25.30 6.61 7.74
C ALA A 436 24.23 7.54 8.34
N ARG A 437 23.83 7.24 9.57
CA ARG A 437 22.82 8.01 10.32
C ARG A 437 23.28 9.44 10.57
N ARG A 438 22.48 10.43 10.18
CA ARG A 438 22.68 11.85 10.49
C ARG A 438 21.45 12.47 11.14
N CYS A 439 21.65 13.21 12.24
CA CYS A 439 20.61 14.02 12.85
C CYS A 439 20.70 15.46 12.33
N LEU A 440 19.55 16.04 11.96
CA LEU A 440 19.42 17.44 11.61
C LEU A 440 18.65 18.17 12.70
N CYS A 441 19.15 19.35 13.03
CA CYS A 441 18.74 20.12 14.19
C CYS A 441 18.20 21.48 13.72
N PRO A 442 17.17 22.02 14.39
CA PRO A 442 16.80 23.42 14.22
C PRO A 442 17.99 24.33 14.55
N ASN A 443 18.05 25.51 13.92
CA ASN A 443 19.17 26.45 14.04
C ASN A 443 19.49 26.87 15.49
N ASP A 444 18.51 26.82 16.39
CA ASP A 444 18.65 27.27 17.79
C ASP A 444 19.04 26.14 18.76
N VAL A 445 19.37 24.95 18.26
CA VAL A 445 19.68 23.77 19.07
C VAL A 445 21.13 23.33 18.85
N SER A 446 21.84 23.02 19.94
CA SER A 446 23.22 22.53 19.86
C SER A 446 23.32 21.13 19.24
N GLU A 447 24.41 20.82 18.54
CA GLU A 447 24.63 19.49 17.95
C GLU A 447 24.66 18.36 18.99
N VAL A 448 25.07 18.66 20.22
CA VAL A 448 25.10 17.70 21.34
C VAL A 448 23.67 17.30 21.72
N GLU A 449 22.81 18.28 21.99
CA GLU A 449 21.40 18.06 22.37
C GLU A 449 20.59 17.36 21.26
N CYS A 450 21.02 17.52 20.01
CA CYS A 450 20.38 16.91 18.85
C CYS A 450 20.78 15.43 18.63
N ASN A 451 21.99 15.05 19.06
CA ASN A 451 22.52 13.69 18.97
C ASN A 451 22.33 12.88 20.27
N GLU A 452 21.81 13.48 21.34
CA GLU A 452 21.51 12.77 22.58
C GLU A 452 20.40 11.73 22.35
N VAL A 453 20.81 10.45 22.44
CA VAL A 453 19.92 9.31 22.46
C VAL A 453 19.27 9.27 23.85
N PHE A 454 17.96 9.49 23.94
CA PHE A 454 17.24 9.16 25.17
C PHE A 454 17.45 7.66 25.45
N ARG A 455 18.16 7.36 26.54
CA ARG A 455 18.41 5.99 27.03
C ARG A 455 17.17 5.37 27.62
#